data_AF-A0A5C8G9I6-F1
#
_entry.id   AF-A0A5C8G9I6-F1
#
_cell.length_a   1.000
_cell.length_b   1.000
_cell.length_c   1.000
_cell.angle_alpha   90.00
_cell.angle_beta   90.00
_cell.angle_gamma   90.00
#
_symmetry.space_group_name_H-M   'P 1'
#
loop_
_entity.id
_entity.type
_entity.pdbx_description
1 polymer ?
#
loop_
_entity_poly.entity_id
_entity_poly.type
_entity_poly.pdbx_seq_one_letter_code
_entity_poly.pdbx_strand_id
1 'polypeptide(L)'
;MTGASDYTISIESVAQMSVSLPLALGTSDFSYNQSSKDLRLSSSGLSKFQTAKDSFTETQKYAYRITFKIATSSESKNVNVIVNLIKAKVVSKTEIDNIMKTVKRKSDWLISGTPNAGEIIIAGTSSSDNTVKFSFASASFSPSNPNFSSTRTTTTSSTSINIATSKAAETLADAINDNTEFGKYFSNFLGVESSATPKISGKDCTFTLKFKTLKSGYALSSEVAHLTTTGLTIKLTLDSKASWQ
;
A
#
# COMPACT_ATOMS: atom_id res chain seq x y z
N MET A 1 -14.71 -14.00 -42.03
CA MET A 1 -14.75 -12.99 -40.94
C MET A 1 -14.66 -11.63 -41.61
N THR A 2 -15.80 -10.95 -41.76
CA THR A 2 -15.92 -9.59 -42.27
C THR A 2 -15.30 -8.61 -41.27
N GLY A 3 -14.45 -7.72 -41.80
CA GLY A 3 -13.57 -6.83 -41.05
C GLY A 3 -14.30 -5.86 -40.12
N ALA A 4 -13.60 -5.44 -39.08
CA ALA A 4 -14.05 -4.40 -38.16
C ALA A 4 -14.48 -3.18 -38.98
N SER A 5 -15.77 -2.81 -38.90
CA SER A 5 -16.24 -1.52 -39.37
C SER A 5 -15.49 -0.43 -38.62
N ASP A 6 -14.91 0.53 -39.35
CA ASP A 6 -14.30 1.72 -38.75
C ASP A 6 -15.36 2.43 -37.90
N TYR A 7 -15.17 2.40 -36.59
CA TYR A 7 -16.01 3.13 -35.65
C TYR A 7 -15.21 4.28 -35.04
N THR A 8 -15.89 5.34 -34.65
CA THR A 8 -15.34 6.45 -33.89
C THR A 8 -15.95 6.45 -32.50
N ILE A 9 -15.14 6.82 -31.50
CA ILE A 9 -15.60 7.04 -30.13
C ILE A 9 -15.30 8.49 -29.76
N SER A 10 -16.33 9.20 -29.33
CA SER A 10 -16.22 10.59 -28.86
C SER A 10 -16.98 10.77 -27.55
N ILE A 11 -16.62 11.81 -26.80
CA ILE A 11 -17.34 12.22 -25.60
C ILE A 11 -18.45 13.18 -26.00
N GLU A 12 -19.69 12.73 -25.90
CA GLU A 12 -20.89 13.50 -26.28
C GLU A 12 -21.28 14.49 -25.16
N SER A 13 -21.25 14.04 -23.91
CA SER A 13 -21.60 14.88 -22.76
C SER A 13 -20.94 14.40 -21.47
N VAL A 14 -20.83 15.34 -20.53
CA VAL A 14 -20.40 15.08 -19.16
C VAL A 14 -21.47 15.68 -18.24
N ALA A 15 -21.98 14.86 -17.33
CA ALA A 15 -22.98 15.27 -16.35
C ALA A 15 -22.51 14.92 -14.94
N GLN A 16 -22.64 15.87 -14.03
CA GLN A 16 -22.52 15.62 -12.60
C GLN A 16 -23.62 14.67 -12.14
N MET A 17 -23.29 13.64 -11.35
CA MET A 17 -24.29 12.72 -10.80
C MET A 17 -24.83 13.17 -9.44
N SER A 18 -24.29 14.25 -8.88
CA SER A 18 -24.77 14.85 -7.63
C SER A 18 -24.78 16.37 -7.76
N VAL A 19 -25.89 17.00 -7.39
CA VAL A 19 -26.12 18.45 -7.55
C VAL A 19 -25.21 19.33 -6.67
N SER A 20 -24.47 18.74 -5.74
CA SER A 20 -23.54 19.43 -4.82
C SER A 20 -22.06 19.20 -5.16
N LEU A 21 -21.75 18.80 -6.40
CA LEU A 21 -20.37 18.58 -6.84
C LEU A 21 -19.60 19.91 -6.90
N PRO A 22 -18.43 20.03 -6.24
CA PRO A 22 -17.69 21.29 -6.15
C PRO A 22 -17.10 21.77 -7.48
N LEU A 23 -17.16 20.95 -8.54
CA LEU A 23 -16.48 21.21 -9.81
C LEU A 23 -17.34 20.83 -11.01
N ALA A 24 -17.66 21.81 -11.85
CA ALA A 24 -18.31 21.56 -13.14
C ALA A 24 -17.26 21.17 -14.19
N LEU A 25 -17.38 19.95 -14.73
CA LEU A 25 -16.56 19.46 -15.83
C LEU A 25 -17.44 19.24 -17.07
N GLY A 26 -16.92 19.67 -18.22
CA GLY A 26 -17.53 19.48 -19.53
C GLY A 26 -16.75 18.52 -20.40
N THR A 27 -17.19 18.33 -21.64
CA THR A 27 -16.55 17.43 -22.61
C THR A 27 -15.09 17.76 -22.86
N SER A 28 -14.74 19.06 -22.95
CA SER A 28 -13.37 19.53 -23.18
C SER A 28 -12.41 19.31 -22.01
N ASP A 29 -12.94 19.03 -20.81
CA ASP A 29 -12.13 18.75 -19.62
C ASP A 29 -11.63 17.30 -19.56
N PHE A 30 -12.04 16.48 -20.53
CA PHE A 30 -11.58 15.11 -20.70
C PHE A 30 -10.91 14.93 -22.04
N SER A 31 -9.93 14.04 -22.08
CA SER A 31 -9.29 13.58 -23.30
C SER A 31 -9.45 12.07 -23.38
N TYR A 32 -9.96 11.60 -24.52
CA TYR A 32 -10.07 10.18 -24.82
C TYR A 32 -9.21 9.84 -26.04
N ASN A 33 -8.33 8.86 -25.90
CA ASN A 33 -7.58 8.28 -27.02
C ASN A 33 -8.19 6.93 -27.38
N GLN A 34 -8.76 6.83 -28.58
CA GLN A 34 -9.43 5.60 -29.03
C GLN A 34 -8.49 4.43 -29.26
N SER A 35 -7.26 4.68 -29.74
CA SER A 35 -6.29 3.63 -30.03
C SER A 35 -5.80 2.96 -28.73
N SER A 36 -5.46 3.75 -27.72
CA SER A 36 -5.00 3.25 -26.42
C SER A 36 -6.14 2.99 -25.43
N LYS A 37 -7.37 3.39 -25.76
CA LYS A 37 -8.56 3.35 -24.88
C LYS A 37 -8.35 4.09 -23.56
N ASP A 38 -7.59 5.18 -23.61
CA ASP A 38 -7.18 5.95 -22.42
C ASP A 38 -8.09 7.16 -22.24
N LEU A 39 -8.72 7.26 -21.07
CA LEU A 39 -9.53 8.40 -20.65
C LEU A 39 -8.86 9.10 -19.47
N ARG A 40 -8.57 10.38 -19.63
CA ARG A 40 -7.95 11.22 -18.60
C ARG A 40 -8.55 12.61 -18.58
N LEU A 41 -8.31 13.35 -17.50
CA LEU A 41 -8.51 14.79 -17.54
C LEU A 41 -7.59 15.40 -18.61
N SER A 42 -8.14 16.32 -19.40
CA SER A 42 -7.34 17.18 -20.26
C SER A 42 -6.57 18.20 -19.43
N SER A 43 -5.69 18.99 -20.05
CA SER A 43 -4.99 20.09 -19.38
C SER A 43 -5.96 21.10 -18.77
N SER A 44 -7.11 21.37 -19.41
CA SER A 44 -8.14 22.27 -18.87
C SER A 44 -8.83 21.65 -17.67
N GLY A 45 -9.20 20.37 -17.74
CA GLY A 45 -9.83 19.64 -16.64
C GLY A 45 -8.91 19.53 -15.42
N LEU A 46 -7.62 19.27 -15.66
CA LEU A 46 -6.62 19.23 -14.59
C LEU A 46 -6.45 20.59 -13.93
N SER A 47 -6.38 21.67 -14.70
CA SER A 47 -6.28 23.04 -14.17
C SER A 47 -7.49 23.41 -13.32
N LYS A 48 -8.70 23.08 -13.79
CA LYS A 48 -9.94 23.25 -13.01
C LYS A 48 -9.90 22.48 -11.69
N PHE A 49 -9.47 21.22 -11.73
CA PHE A 49 -9.32 20.42 -10.52
C PHE A 49 -8.30 21.02 -9.54
N GLN A 50 -7.14 21.46 -10.03
CA GLN A 50 -6.10 22.07 -9.20
C GLN A 50 -6.61 23.34 -8.51
N THR A 51 -7.35 24.19 -9.20
CA THR A 51 -7.98 25.38 -8.62
C THR A 51 -9.03 25.02 -7.57
N ALA A 52 -9.83 23.98 -7.82
CA ALA A 52 -10.90 23.58 -6.92
C ALA A 52 -10.47 22.60 -5.83
N LYS A 53 -9.23 22.09 -5.81
CA LYS A 53 -8.79 20.94 -5.00
C LYS A 53 -9.10 21.04 -3.50
N ASP A 54 -9.21 22.25 -2.96
CA ASP A 54 -9.45 22.46 -1.52
C ASP A 54 -10.95 22.38 -1.16
N SER A 55 -11.84 22.43 -2.15
CA SER A 55 -13.28 22.14 -1.98
C SER A 55 -13.63 20.64 -2.00
N PHE A 56 -12.64 19.79 -2.30
CA PHE A 56 -12.78 18.34 -2.27
C PHE A 56 -12.36 17.79 -0.90
N THR A 57 -13.20 16.92 -0.34
CA THR A 57 -12.87 16.07 0.80
C THR A 57 -12.03 14.90 0.31
N GLU A 58 -10.95 14.60 1.02
CA GLU A 58 -10.08 13.47 0.68
C GLU A 58 -10.84 12.14 0.71
N THR A 59 -10.47 11.21 -0.18
CA THR A 59 -11.05 9.87 -0.34
C THR A 59 -12.53 9.82 -0.78
N GLN A 60 -13.26 10.94 -0.71
CA GLN A 60 -14.64 11.05 -1.17
C GLN A 60 -14.70 10.86 -2.69
N LYS A 61 -15.67 10.05 -3.13
CA LYS A 61 -15.94 9.82 -4.54
C LYS A 61 -16.91 10.88 -5.07
N TYR A 62 -16.49 11.55 -6.12
CA TYR A 62 -17.26 12.57 -6.82
C TYR A 62 -17.59 12.05 -8.22
N ALA A 63 -18.82 11.57 -8.39
CA ALA A 63 -19.24 10.82 -9.57
C ALA A 63 -19.67 11.72 -10.73
N TYR A 64 -19.15 11.43 -11.92
CA TYR A 64 -19.53 12.04 -13.18
C TYR A 64 -19.99 10.94 -14.14
N ARG A 65 -21.09 11.21 -14.85
CA ARG A 65 -21.53 10.40 -15.99
C ARG A 65 -20.92 11.00 -17.24
N ILE A 66 -20.12 10.21 -17.94
CA ILE A 66 -19.60 10.53 -19.26
C ILE A 66 -20.39 9.71 -20.28
N THR A 67 -21.08 10.40 -21.18
CA THR A 67 -21.77 9.78 -22.30
C THR A 67 -20.81 9.72 -23.48
N PHE A 68 -20.41 8.52 -23.85
CA PHE A 68 -19.66 8.28 -25.08
C PHE A 68 -20.62 8.03 -26.23
N LYS A 69 -20.34 8.61 -27.39
CA LYS A 69 -20.98 8.26 -28.64
C LYS A 69 -20.04 7.36 -29.42
N ILE A 70 -20.51 6.15 -29.72
CA ILE A 70 -19.85 5.19 -30.59
C ILE A 70 -20.59 5.23 -31.92
N ALA A 71 -19.91 5.56 -33.01
CA ALA A 71 -20.53 5.73 -34.32
C ALA A 71 -19.75 5.01 -35.42
N THR A 72 -20.45 4.34 -36.32
CA THR A 72 -19.94 3.93 -37.63
C THR A 72 -20.36 4.97 -38.68
N SER A 73 -20.12 4.70 -39.96
CA SER A 73 -20.62 5.53 -41.05
C SER A 73 -22.15 5.57 -41.16
N SER A 74 -22.87 4.61 -40.57
CA SER A 74 -24.32 4.45 -40.76
C SER A 74 -25.13 4.44 -39.47
N GLU A 75 -24.51 4.17 -38.33
CA GLU A 75 -25.21 3.98 -37.06
C GLU A 75 -24.47 4.67 -35.92
N SER A 76 -25.18 5.03 -34.85
CA SER A 76 -24.55 5.48 -33.62
C SER A 76 -25.30 5.00 -32.38
N LYS A 77 -24.55 4.82 -31.30
CA LYS A 77 -25.07 4.43 -29.99
C LYS A 77 -24.36 5.19 -28.90
N ASN A 78 -25.14 5.62 -27.90
CA ASN A 78 -24.61 6.23 -26.70
C ASN A 78 -24.38 5.19 -25.60
N VAL A 79 -23.24 5.29 -24.93
CA VAL A 79 -22.85 4.44 -23.79
C VAL A 79 -22.46 5.34 -22.64
N ASN A 80 -23.08 5.12 -21.47
CA ASN A 80 -22.80 5.88 -20.27
C ASN A 80 -21.74 5.17 -19.43
N VAL A 81 -20.69 5.90 -19.06
CA VAL A 81 -19.65 5.46 -18.13
C VAL A 81 -19.69 6.35 -16.90
N ILE A 82 -19.69 5.75 -15.71
CA ILE A 82 -19.58 6.48 -14.45
C ILE A 82 -18.10 6.50 -14.06
N VAL A 83 -17.54 7.70 -13.97
CA VAL A 83 -16.18 7.92 -13.46
C VAL A 83 -16.26 8.63 -12.11
N ASN A 84 -15.31 8.35 -11.24
CA ASN A 84 -15.19 9.04 -9.95
C ASN A 84 -13.91 9.85 -9.93
N LEU A 85 -14.03 11.15 -9.68
CA LEU A 85 -12.91 11.98 -9.30
C LEU A 85 -12.73 11.85 -7.78
N ILE A 86 -11.48 11.69 -7.33
CA ILE A 86 -11.16 11.53 -5.92
C ILE A 86 -9.94 12.40 -5.62
N LYS A 87 -10.05 13.29 -4.62
CA LYS A 87 -8.86 13.89 -4.01
C LYS A 87 -8.18 12.82 -3.18
N ALA A 88 -7.04 12.35 -3.62
CA ALA A 88 -6.33 11.30 -2.90
C ALA A 88 -5.79 11.84 -1.57
N LYS A 89 -5.95 11.08 -0.48
CA LYS A 89 -5.16 11.29 0.73
C LYS A 89 -3.76 10.73 0.50
N VAL A 90 -2.75 11.57 0.64
CA VAL A 90 -1.35 11.16 0.47
C VAL A 90 -0.84 10.56 1.76
N VAL A 91 -0.39 9.30 1.71
CA VAL A 91 0.25 8.58 2.81
C VAL A 91 1.72 8.97 2.85
N SER A 92 2.09 9.61 3.96
CA SER A 92 3.44 10.09 4.26
C SER A 92 4.29 9.03 4.96
N LYS A 93 5.59 9.30 5.08
CA LYS A 93 6.49 8.50 5.92
C LYS A 93 6.06 8.47 7.39
N THR A 94 5.44 9.53 7.92
CA THR A 94 4.96 9.59 9.31
C THR A 94 3.86 8.56 9.56
N GLU A 95 3.01 8.32 8.56
CA GLU A 95 1.97 7.30 8.66
C GLU A 95 2.57 5.90 8.58
N ILE A 96 3.62 5.70 7.78
CA ILE A 96 4.39 4.45 7.77
C ILE A 96 5.13 4.23 9.10
N ASP A 97 5.69 5.27 9.72
CA ASP A 97 6.26 5.22 11.06
C ASP A 97 5.22 4.77 12.08
N ASN A 98 4.02 5.35 12.04
CA ASN A 98 2.96 5.01 12.97
C ASN A 98 2.50 3.56 12.83
N ILE A 99 2.46 3.02 11.60
CA ILE A 99 2.24 1.58 11.38
C ILE A 99 3.32 0.79 12.11
N MET A 100 4.60 1.07 11.86
CA MET A 100 5.70 0.31 12.48
C MET A 100 5.78 0.48 14.00
N LYS A 101 5.47 1.65 14.55
CA LYS A 101 5.43 1.88 16.00
C LYS A 101 4.31 1.15 16.71
N THR A 102 3.31 0.68 15.98
CA THR A 102 2.12 0.03 16.54
C THR A 102 2.00 -1.45 16.19
N VAL A 103 2.91 -2.00 15.37
CA VAL A 103 2.95 -3.45 15.11
C VAL A 103 3.06 -4.23 16.41
N LYS A 104 2.38 -5.35 16.52
CA LYS A 104 2.51 -6.22 17.69
C LYS A 104 2.17 -7.65 17.29
N ARG A 105 3.11 -8.56 17.48
CA ARG A 105 2.92 -9.96 17.08
C ARG A 105 3.87 -10.88 17.83
N LYS A 106 3.39 -12.09 18.10
CA LYS A 106 4.20 -13.21 18.51
C LYS A 106 4.16 -14.28 17.42
N SER A 107 5.30 -14.88 17.12
CA SER A 107 5.44 -15.85 16.03
C SER A 107 4.76 -17.19 16.31
N ASP A 108 4.40 -17.44 17.57
CA ASP A 108 3.75 -18.65 18.05
C ASP A 108 2.76 -18.26 19.16
N TRP A 109 1.55 -18.82 19.13
CA TRP A 109 0.51 -18.56 20.11
C TRP A 109 0.87 -19.07 21.52
N LEU A 110 1.76 -20.07 21.61
CA LEU A 110 2.27 -20.63 22.87
C LEU A 110 3.22 -19.70 23.63
N ILE A 111 3.80 -18.68 22.98
CA ILE A 111 4.63 -17.69 23.65
C ILE A 111 3.79 -16.95 24.70
N SER A 112 4.25 -16.96 25.95
CA SER A 112 3.58 -16.30 27.06
C SER A 112 3.62 -14.78 26.96
N GLY A 113 2.63 -14.13 27.56
CA GLY A 113 2.48 -12.67 27.55
C GLY A 113 1.86 -12.11 26.26
N THR A 114 1.62 -10.80 26.29
CA THR A 114 1.03 -10.04 25.19
C THR A 114 2.05 -9.01 24.70
N PRO A 115 2.41 -9.00 23.41
CA PRO A 115 3.34 -8.00 22.89
C PRO A 115 2.79 -6.58 23.03
N ASN A 116 3.65 -5.66 23.46
CA ASN A 116 3.33 -4.24 23.49
C ASN A 116 3.26 -3.64 22.07
N ALA A 117 2.77 -2.41 21.93
CA ALA A 117 2.84 -1.68 20.67
C ALA A 117 4.31 -1.51 20.23
N GLY A 118 4.57 -1.79 18.95
CA GLY A 118 5.89 -1.78 18.35
C GLY A 118 6.70 -3.06 18.63
N GLU A 119 6.13 -4.09 19.25
CA GLU A 119 6.89 -5.24 19.73
C GLU A 119 6.63 -6.51 18.92
N ILE A 120 7.71 -7.12 18.43
CA ILE A 120 7.67 -8.40 17.73
C ILE A 120 8.46 -9.43 18.53
N ILE A 121 7.83 -10.56 18.84
CA ILE A 121 8.43 -11.67 19.57
C ILE A 121 8.52 -12.88 18.67
N ILE A 122 9.72 -13.44 18.52
CA ILE A 122 9.98 -14.59 17.64
C ILE A 122 10.54 -15.74 18.48
N ALA A 123 9.89 -16.90 18.40
CA ALA A 123 10.36 -18.15 19.00
C ALA A 123 11.55 -18.72 18.23
N GLY A 124 12.42 -19.40 18.98
CA GLY A 124 13.48 -20.23 18.43
C GLY A 124 12.94 -21.51 17.82
N THR A 125 13.75 -22.12 16.96
CA THR A 125 13.39 -23.37 16.27
C THR A 125 13.25 -24.57 17.19
N SER A 126 13.83 -24.52 18.39
CA SER A 126 13.83 -25.63 19.35
C SER A 126 12.71 -25.56 20.40
N SER A 127 12.17 -24.38 20.69
CA SER A 127 11.10 -24.20 21.69
C SER A 127 10.50 -22.79 21.62
N SER A 128 9.19 -22.70 21.89
CA SER A 128 8.44 -21.45 22.02
C SER A 128 8.79 -20.65 23.28
N ASP A 129 9.49 -21.24 24.26
CA ASP A 129 9.98 -20.54 25.45
C ASP A 129 11.25 -19.72 25.19
N ASN A 130 12.01 -20.10 24.16
CA ASN A 130 13.24 -19.44 23.76
C ASN A 130 12.94 -18.33 22.76
N THR A 131 12.80 -17.09 23.22
CA THR A 131 12.36 -15.99 22.35
C THR A 131 13.41 -14.89 22.16
N VAL A 132 13.31 -14.22 21.01
CA VAL A 132 13.93 -12.92 20.75
C VAL A 132 12.83 -11.88 20.64
N LYS A 133 13.06 -10.72 21.24
CA LYS A 133 12.15 -9.57 21.15
C LYS A 133 12.83 -8.43 20.38
N PHE A 134 12.07 -7.82 19.48
CA PHE A 134 12.44 -6.61 18.74
C PHE A 134 11.44 -5.50 19.04
N SER A 135 11.94 -4.27 19.10
CA SER A 135 11.09 -3.09 19.31
C SER A 135 11.23 -2.09 18.17
N PHE A 136 10.09 -1.58 17.74
CA PHE A 136 9.89 -0.52 16.76
C PHE A 136 9.18 0.70 17.37
N ALA A 137 9.01 0.75 18.69
CA ALA A 137 8.27 1.83 19.36
C ALA A 137 8.89 3.22 19.10
N SER A 138 10.19 3.29 18.86
CA SER A 138 10.94 4.50 18.47
C SER A 138 11.40 4.49 17.01
N ALA A 139 10.87 3.58 16.18
CA ALA A 139 11.28 3.44 14.79
C ALA A 139 11.03 4.73 13.99
N SER A 140 11.91 5.03 13.06
CA SER A 140 11.78 6.16 12.13
C SER A 140 12.16 5.70 10.74
N PHE A 141 11.37 6.08 9.75
CA PHE A 141 11.51 5.64 8.37
C PHE A 141 12.78 6.23 7.78
N SER A 142 13.63 5.35 7.26
CA SER A 142 14.79 5.70 6.47
C SER A 142 14.46 5.56 4.97
N PRO A 143 14.77 6.55 4.12
CA PRO A 143 14.68 6.38 2.67
C PRO A 143 15.76 5.41 2.13
N SER A 144 16.81 5.15 2.91
CA SER A 144 17.86 4.19 2.58
C SER A 144 17.41 2.75 2.83
N ASN A 145 18.15 1.78 2.28
CA ASN A 145 17.99 0.36 2.61
C ASN A 145 18.96 -0.01 3.75
N PRO A 146 18.49 -0.49 4.91
CA PRO A 146 17.10 -0.83 5.25
C PRO A 146 16.24 0.38 5.66
N ASN A 147 14.92 0.32 5.39
CA ASN A 147 13.97 1.37 5.75
C ASN A 147 13.73 1.43 7.27
N PHE A 148 13.72 0.27 7.93
CA PHE A 148 13.68 0.17 9.39
C PHE A 148 14.75 -0.79 9.88
N SER A 149 15.24 -0.55 11.10
CA SER A 149 16.15 -1.46 11.79
C SER A 149 15.74 -1.62 13.24
N SER A 150 15.86 -2.83 13.77
CA SER A 150 15.69 -3.11 15.20
C SER A 150 16.76 -4.09 15.66
N THR A 151 17.40 -3.79 16.77
CA THR A 151 18.30 -4.73 17.45
C THR A 151 17.51 -5.43 18.54
N ARG A 152 17.84 -6.71 18.77
CA ARG A 152 17.26 -7.49 19.86
C ARG A 152 17.33 -6.71 21.18
N THR A 153 16.22 -6.69 21.93
CA THR A 153 16.16 -6.03 23.23
C THR A 153 16.24 -6.98 24.42
N THR A 154 15.83 -8.26 24.29
CA THR A 154 15.85 -9.21 25.43
C THR A 154 15.88 -10.68 24.97
N THR A 155 16.49 -11.55 25.79
CA THR A 155 16.51 -13.03 25.69
C THR A 155 15.79 -13.63 26.89
N THR A 156 15.01 -14.69 26.72
CA THR A 156 14.54 -15.53 27.84
C THR A 156 15.44 -16.74 28.10
N SER A 157 16.36 -17.06 27.19
CA SER A 157 17.22 -18.26 27.28
C SER A 157 18.62 -17.98 27.83
N SER A 158 19.18 -18.97 28.52
CA SER A 158 20.59 -19.01 28.91
C SER A 158 21.49 -19.62 27.82
N THR A 159 20.93 -20.25 26.79
CA THR A 159 21.65 -20.95 25.71
C THR A 159 21.54 -20.25 24.35
N SER A 160 22.35 -20.68 23.38
CA SER A 160 22.30 -20.16 22.01
C SER A 160 21.02 -20.62 21.31
N ILE A 161 20.25 -19.67 20.76
CA ILE A 161 18.96 -19.93 20.10
C ILE A 161 19.10 -19.75 18.58
N ASN A 162 18.55 -20.66 17.79
CA ASN A 162 18.41 -20.46 16.34
C ASN A 162 17.03 -19.90 16.01
N ILE A 163 16.98 -18.86 15.17
CA ILE A 163 15.76 -18.21 14.70
C ILE A 163 15.59 -18.48 13.21
N ALA A 164 14.49 -19.14 12.83
CA ALA A 164 14.17 -19.37 11.43
C ALA A 164 13.80 -18.05 10.73
N THR A 165 14.50 -17.76 9.64
CA THR A 165 14.25 -16.57 8.80
C THR A 165 12.86 -16.57 8.18
N SER A 166 12.34 -17.73 7.78
CA SER A 166 10.97 -17.88 7.28
C SER A 166 9.92 -17.48 8.33
N LYS A 167 10.08 -17.95 9.57
CA LYS A 167 9.20 -17.61 10.70
C LYS A 167 9.26 -16.13 11.03
N ALA A 168 10.44 -15.52 10.98
CA ALA A 168 10.60 -14.08 11.17
C ALA A 168 9.92 -13.26 10.07
N ALA A 169 10.06 -13.67 8.81
CA ALA A 169 9.41 -13.01 7.67
C ALA A 169 7.88 -13.08 7.77
N GLU A 170 7.32 -14.26 8.06
CA GLU A 170 5.89 -14.49 8.32
C GLU A 170 5.40 -13.59 9.46
N THR A 171 6.10 -13.59 10.60
CA THR A 171 5.72 -12.81 11.77
C THR A 171 5.70 -11.31 11.48
N LEU A 172 6.68 -10.79 10.73
CA LEU A 172 6.72 -9.37 10.35
C LEU A 172 5.58 -9.01 9.39
N ALA A 173 5.30 -9.85 8.39
CA ALA A 173 4.22 -9.63 7.43
C ALA A 173 2.86 -9.62 8.15
N ASP A 174 2.60 -10.63 8.98
CA ASP A 174 1.39 -10.72 9.81
C ASP A 174 1.25 -9.51 10.74
N ALA A 175 2.33 -9.08 11.38
CA ALA A 175 2.28 -7.96 12.31
C ALA A 175 1.87 -6.65 11.63
N ILE A 176 2.18 -6.48 10.34
CA ILE A 176 1.75 -5.33 9.54
C ILE A 176 0.32 -5.54 9.03
N ASN A 177 -0.01 -6.74 8.55
CA ASN A 177 -1.36 -7.06 8.04
C ASN A 177 -2.46 -6.94 9.11
N ASP A 178 -2.16 -7.38 10.33
CA ASP A 178 -3.08 -7.32 11.48
C ASP A 178 -3.15 -5.92 12.11
N ASN A 179 -2.30 -4.98 11.66
CA ASN A 179 -2.23 -3.64 12.22
C ASN A 179 -3.38 -2.75 11.71
N THR A 180 -4.14 -2.17 12.64
CA THR A 180 -5.27 -1.28 12.31
C THR A 180 -4.85 0.00 11.60
N GLU A 181 -3.67 0.56 11.91
CA GLU A 181 -3.10 1.71 11.20
C GLU A 181 -2.78 1.36 9.74
N PHE A 182 -2.26 0.16 9.48
CA PHE A 182 -2.03 -0.31 8.10
C PHE A 182 -3.37 -0.43 7.36
N GLY A 183 -4.37 -1.03 8.02
CA GLY A 183 -5.71 -1.18 7.49
C GLY A 183 -6.45 0.14 7.19
N LYS A 184 -5.99 1.31 7.64
CA LYS A 184 -6.56 2.60 7.22
C LYS A 184 -6.27 2.89 5.74
N TYR A 185 -5.09 2.51 5.28
CA TYR A 185 -4.53 2.93 3.99
C TYR A 185 -4.46 1.79 2.97
N PHE A 186 -4.14 0.58 3.42
CA PHE A 186 -3.90 -0.58 2.58
C PHE A 186 -4.98 -1.64 2.76
N SER A 187 -5.15 -2.49 1.75
CA SER A 187 -6.10 -3.61 1.82
C SER A 187 -5.47 -4.82 2.47
N ASN A 188 -6.14 -5.36 3.50
CA ASN A 188 -5.72 -6.60 4.17
C ASN A 188 -6.03 -7.86 3.34
N PHE A 189 -6.80 -7.75 2.25
CA PHE A 189 -7.16 -8.92 1.41
C PHE A 189 -5.97 -9.53 0.69
N LEU A 190 -5.05 -8.68 0.18
CA LEU A 190 -3.75 -9.11 -0.36
C LEU A 190 -2.59 -8.74 0.56
N GLY A 191 -2.78 -7.74 1.42
CA GLY A 191 -1.88 -7.40 2.51
C GLY A 191 -0.43 -7.14 2.10
N VAL A 192 0.46 -7.70 2.91
CA VAL A 192 1.91 -7.66 2.83
C VAL A 192 2.41 -9.09 2.74
N GLU A 193 3.36 -9.33 1.84
CA GLU A 193 4.07 -10.60 1.73
C GLU A 193 5.58 -10.39 1.71
N SER A 194 6.33 -11.43 2.08
CA SER A 194 7.76 -11.46 1.78
C SER A 194 7.96 -11.53 0.27
N SER A 195 8.72 -10.59 -0.26
CA SER A 195 8.95 -10.44 -1.71
C SER A 195 10.31 -10.96 -2.18
N ALA A 196 11.17 -11.33 -1.24
CA ALA A 196 12.49 -11.88 -1.50
C ALA A 196 12.95 -12.80 -0.36
N THR A 197 13.92 -13.67 -0.66
CA THR A 197 14.64 -14.44 0.37
C THR A 197 15.36 -13.48 1.32
N PRO A 198 15.22 -13.64 2.65
CA PRO A 198 15.93 -12.81 3.62
C PRO A 198 17.45 -12.87 3.43
N LYS A 199 18.13 -11.73 3.58
CA LYS A 199 19.58 -11.63 3.42
C LYS A 199 20.25 -11.64 4.78
N ILE A 200 21.00 -12.69 5.09
CA ILE A 200 21.75 -12.85 6.35
C ILE A 200 23.19 -12.34 6.15
N SER A 201 23.67 -11.56 7.12
CA SER A 201 25.07 -11.14 7.23
C SER A 201 25.49 -11.17 8.70
N GLY A 202 26.04 -12.30 9.14
CA GLY A 202 26.39 -12.52 10.55
C GLY A 202 25.14 -12.49 11.43
N LYS A 203 25.03 -11.48 12.30
CA LYS A 203 23.88 -11.30 13.20
C LYS A 203 22.74 -10.48 12.60
N ASP A 204 22.98 -9.85 11.45
CA ASP A 204 21.96 -9.07 10.74
C ASP A 204 21.18 -9.98 9.79
N CYS A 205 19.86 -9.80 9.75
CA CYS A 205 19.01 -10.36 8.70
C CYS A 205 18.08 -9.26 8.16
N THR A 206 18.08 -9.08 6.83
CA THR A 206 17.25 -8.09 6.16
C THR A 206 16.12 -8.75 5.40
N PHE A 207 14.89 -8.32 5.70
CA PHE A 207 13.64 -8.76 5.11
C PHE A 207 13.12 -7.72 4.13
N THR A 208 12.47 -8.15 3.05
CA THR A 208 11.83 -7.25 2.07
C THR A 208 10.36 -7.60 1.92
N LEU A 209 9.47 -6.72 2.36
CA LEU A 209 8.04 -6.94 2.46
C LEU A 209 7.28 -6.05 1.47
N LYS A 210 6.57 -6.62 0.50
CA LYS A 210 5.88 -5.85 -0.54
C LYS A 210 4.43 -5.61 -0.18
N PHE A 211 4.00 -4.35 -0.25
CA PHE A 211 2.63 -3.95 0.06
C PHE A 211 1.79 -4.07 -1.22
N LYS A 212 0.78 -4.95 -1.24
CA LYS A 212 0.14 -5.35 -2.49
C LYS A 212 -0.86 -4.33 -3.02
N THR A 213 -1.67 -3.77 -2.14
CA THR A 213 -2.83 -2.98 -2.56
C THR A 213 -3.07 -1.79 -1.65
N LEU A 214 -2.94 -0.60 -2.22
CA LEU A 214 -3.40 0.64 -1.61
C LEU A 214 -4.92 0.77 -1.81
N LYS A 215 -5.66 1.24 -0.80
CA LYS A 215 -7.11 1.45 -0.94
C LYS A 215 -7.40 2.58 -1.92
N SER A 216 -8.54 2.48 -2.60
CA SER A 216 -9.03 3.56 -3.47
C SER A 216 -9.15 4.87 -2.69
N GLY A 217 -8.70 5.96 -3.31
CA GLY A 217 -8.68 7.28 -2.68
C GLY A 217 -7.44 7.59 -1.84
N TYR A 218 -6.48 6.67 -1.76
CA TYR A 218 -5.16 6.93 -1.17
C TYR A 218 -4.09 6.94 -2.26
N ALA A 219 -3.01 7.68 -2.02
CA ALA A 219 -1.79 7.68 -2.82
C ALA A 219 -0.58 7.63 -1.89
N LEU A 220 0.56 7.12 -2.36
CA LEU A 220 1.81 7.18 -1.59
C LEU A 220 2.58 8.47 -1.91
N SER A 221 3.14 9.10 -0.90
CA SER A 221 4.15 10.15 -1.11
C SER A 221 5.37 9.58 -1.82
N SER A 222 6.15 10.44 -2.48
CA SER A 222 7.35 10.03 -3.21
C SER A 222 8.39 9.32 -2.33
N GLU A 223 8.47 9.69 -1.04
CA GLU A 223 9.40 9.10 -0.06
C GLU A 223 9.10 7.62 0.24
N VAL A 224 7.87 7.18 0.03
CA VAL A 224 7.41 5.81 0.34
C VAL A 224 6.74 5.13 -0.85
N ALA A 225 6.82 5.72 -2.05
CA ALA A 225 6.17 5.18 -3.24
C ALA A 225 6.69 3.78 -3.62
N HIS A 226 7.90 3.42 -3.20
CA HIS A 226 8.51 2.12 -3.47
C HIS A 226 7.88 0.96 -2.69
N LEU A 227 7.08 1.22 -1.65
CA LEU A 227 6.48 0.18 -0.82
C LEU A 227 5.59 -0.79 -1.62
N THR A 228 4.95 -0.30 -2.68
CA THR A 228 4.10 -1.13 -3.57
C THR A 228 4.83 -1.67 -4.79
N THR A 229 6.09 -1.26 -5.03
CA THR A 229 6.90 -1.72 -6.16
C THR A 229 8.01 -2.67 -5.70
N THR A 230 8.98 -2.16 -4.94
CA THR A 230 10.15 -2.90 -4.42
C THR A 230 10.02 -3.34 -2.97
N GLY A 231 9.05 -2.79 -2.22
CA GLY A 231 8.73 -3.20 -0.86
C GLY A 231 9.48 -2.45 0.24
N LEU A 232 9.02 -2.66 1.47
CA LEU A 232 9.61 -2.20 2.72
C LEU A 232 10.77 -3.11 3.13
N THR A 233 11.91 -2.52 3.47
CA THR A 233 13.07 -3.27 3.98
C THR A 233 13.20 -3.12 5.49
N ILE A 234 13.27 -4.24 6.20
CA ILE A 234 13.43 -4.28 7.67
C ILE A 234 14.66 -5.10 8.00
N LYS A 235 15.59 -4.52 8.76
CA LYS A 235 16.75 -5.25 9.29
C LYS A 235 16.55 -5.60 10.76
N LEU A 236 16.69 -6.86 11.10
CA LEU A 236 16.70 -7.35 12.47
C LEU A 236 18.13 -7.81 12.83
N THR A 237 18.65 -7.32 13.95
CA THR A 237 19.99 -7.68 14.45
C THR A 237 19.88 -8.51 15.72
N LEU A 238 20.38 -9.75 15.67
CA LEU A 238 20.49 -10.64 16.82
C LEU A 238 21.71 -10.28 17.69
N ASP A 239 21.72 -10.74 18.93
CA ASP A 239 22.91 -10.66 19.79
C ASP A 239 23.80 -11.91 19.65
N SER A 240 24.83 -12.01 20.49
CA SER A 240 25.75 -13.15 20.48
C SER A 240 25.08 -14.49 20.82
N LYS A 241 23.95 -14.49 21.54
CA LYS A 241 23.22 -15.68 22.02
C LYS A 241 22.15 -16.18 21.04
N ALA A 242 22.06 -15.59 19.84
CA ALA A 242 21.14 -16.08 18.82
C ALA A 242 21.74 -16.06 17.42
N SER A 243 21.31 -16.99 16.57
CA SER A 243 21.74 -17.09 15.16
C SER A 243 20.53 -17.21 14.24
N TRP A 244 20.68 -16.68 13.02
CA TRP A 244 19.70 -16.88 11.95
C TRP A 244 19.89 -18.26 11.31
N GLN A 245 18.77 -18.86 10.90
CA GLN A 245 18.72 -20.12 10.16
C GLN A 245 17.73 -20.07 9.00
#